data_AF-A0AAE1SYN8-F1
#
_entry.id   AF-A0AAE1SYN8-F1
#
_cell.length_a   1.000
_cell.length_b   1.000
_cell.length_c   1.000
_cell.angle_alpha   90.00
_cell.angle_beta   90.00
_cell.angle_gamma   90.00
#
_symmetry.space_group_name_H-M   'P 1'
#
loop_
_entity.id
_entity.type
_entity.pdbx_description
1 polymer ?
#
loop_
_entity_poly.entity_id
_entity_poly.type
_entity_poly.pdbx_seq_one_letter_code
_entity_poly.pdbx_strand_id
1 'polypeptide(L)'
;MATCNSEKMNKVNFETELQIGKEGLRKKILQKGNSWKTPLPGDEIQGEVIKGCDEGIATMKKSERAIFTIPPNLAYGETGSPPLIPPNSTLVFEIELISWNSVRDITGDGGILKKIIKEGEGWATPRDVDEVLVKYVASSADGKTLSKSVDGVEFSLLEGYLYRAMKKSVKTMRKGEIVELTVKPAYYFDGVGLQPNSNLTIHLELLSWKSVVDITGDNKVLKKLIKAGEGYDHPNEGSLARVIYIEKLEDGTVLESKGSDEEPFEYVCLEGQLNESLDRAIMTMRKGEEAIVTINSDSVLYEIKLVDFNKEKPFWKMDTKEKLEACEKIKNEGNVLFKDGKFQCASRKYEKECNSFSSLNALKFIQFDHSFNEDEKYRANTLRLSCYLNNAACKLKMGEHQEASKLCSKVIEYEPCNVKALFRRAQAYLRINELEKSEIDIRKALEIDPNNRYMLPPMLLLRLLKNAEV
;
A
#
# COMPACT_ATOMS: atom_id res chain seq x y z
N MET A 1 -27.70 -50.18 -47.33
CA MET A 1 -29.12 -50.04 -46.94
C MET A 1 -29.19 -50.19 -45.44
N ALA A 2 -29.39 -49.10 -44.70
CA ALA A 2 -29.51 -49.16 -43.25
C ALA A 2 -30.91 -48.66 -42.87
N THR A 3 -31.65 -49.60 -42.29
CA THR A 3 -33.07 -49.62 -42.01
C THR A 3 -33.44 -48.75 -40.82
N CYS A 4 -34.66 -48.22 -40.89
CA CYS A 4 -35.44 -47.66 -39.79
C CYS A 4 -35.53 -48.68 -38.64
N ASN A 5 -35.16 -48.27 -37.42
CA ASN A 5 -35.51 -48.98 -36.20
C ASN A 5 -36.23 -48.01 -35.28
N SER A 6 -37.53 -48.26 -35.12
CA SER A 6 -38.41 -47.65 -34.13
C SER A 6 -38.11 -48.22 -32.74
N GLU A 7 -38.39 -47.39 -31.73
CA GLU A 7 -38.52 -47.73 -30.29
C GLU A 7 -37.25 -47.77 -29.44
N LYS A 8 -36.92 -46.60 -28.88
CA LYS A 8 -36.91 -46.34 -27.43
C LYS A 8 -36.68 -44.84 -27.18
N MET A 9 -37.70 -44.01 -27.43
CA MET A 9 -37.70 -42.66 -26.87
C MET A 9 -38.27 -42.73 -25.46
N ASN A 10 -37.35 -42.85 -24.50
CA ASN A 10 -37.62 -42.45 -23.12
C ASN A 10 -38.21 -41.04 -23.13
N LYS A 11 -39.27 -40.84 -22.36
CA LYS A 11 -39.92 -39.55 -22.12
C LYS A 11 -38.89 -38.55 -21.55
N VAL A 12 -38.26 -37.80 -22.44
CA VAL A 12 -37.40 -36.65 -22.13
C VAL A 12 -38.35 -35.44 -22.09
N ASN A 13 -38.97 -35.26 -20.93
CA ASN A 13 -39.76 -34.07 -20.62
C ASN A 13 -38.78 -32.91 -20.39
N PHE A 14 -38.55 -32.05 -21.39
CA PHE A 14 -37.67 -30.89 -21.23
C PHE A 14 -38.23 -29.65 -21.94
N GLU A 15 -38.40 -28.62 -21.10
CA GLU A 15 -38.47 -27.16 -21.26
C GLU A 15 -38.97 -26.56 -22.58
N THR A 16 -39.83 -25.53 -22.44
CA THR A 16 -40.29 -24.61 -23.49
C THR A 16 -39.14 -24.14 -24.38
N GLU A 17 -39.33 -24.19 -25.69
CA GLU A 17 -38.42 -23.63 -26.68
C GLU A 17 -38.24 -22.12 -26.41
N LEU A 18 -36.98 -21.69 -26.28
CA LEU A 18 -36.61 -20.32 -25.99
C LEU A 18 -36.14 -19.65 -27.26
N GLN A 19 -36.65 -18.46 -27.56
CA GLN A 19 -36.10 -17.62 -28.61
C GLN A 19 -34.88 -16.84 -28.07
N ILE A 20 -33.77 -16.92 -28.80
CA ILE A 20 -32.54 -16.15 -28.53
C ILE A 20 -32.53 -14.95 -29.47
N GLY A 21 -32.41 -13.75 -28.90
CA GLY A 21 -32.39 -12.51 -29.66
C GLY A 21 -33.67 -12.25 -30.44
N LYS A 22 -33.58 -11.41 -31.48
CA LYS A 22 -34.71 -11.01 -32.33
C LYS A 22 -34.70 -11.66 -33.73
N GLU A 23 -33.59 -12.30 -34.08
CA GLU A 23 -33.33 -12.82 -35.44
C GLU A 23 -33.88 -14.24 -35.68
N GLY A 24 -34.70 -14.76 -34.75
CA GLY A 24 -35.42 -16.03 -34.92
C GLY A 24 -34.65 -17.30 -34.51
N LEU A 25 -33.45 -17.17 -33.94
CA LEU A 25 -32.71 -18.27 -33.34
C LEU A 25 -33.51 -18.87 -32.18
N ARG A 26 -33.66 -20.20 -32.16
CA ARG A 26 -34.38 -20.91 -31.08
C ARG A 26 -33.50 -21.97 -30.44
N LYS A 27 -33.68 -22.16 -29.14
CA LYS A 27 -32.94 -23.09 -28.29
C LYS A 27 -33.91 -23.96 -27.50
N LYS A 28 -33.65 -25.26 -27.50
CA LYS A 28 -34.33 -26.24 -26.65
C LYS A 28 -33.30 -27.00 -25.83
N ILE A 29 -33.33 -26.83 -24.51
CA ILE A 29 -32.40 -27.52 -23.60
C ILE A 29 -32.80 -28.99 -23.51
N LEU A 30 -31.87 -29.89 -23.80
CA LEU A 30 -32.03 -31.33 -23.60
C LEU A 30 -31.47 -31.78 -22.26
N GLN A 31 -30.41 -31.12 -21.81
CA GLN A 31 -29.76 -31.35 -20.52
C GLN A 31 -29.24 -30.03 -19.97
N LYS A 32 -29.58 -29.72 -18.72
CA LYS A 32 -29.07 -28.53 -18.02
C LYS A 32 -27.59 -28.67 -17.73
N GLY A 33 -26.85 -27.57 -17.89
CA GLY A 33 -25.45 -27.51 -17.50
C GLY A 33 -25.24 -27.65 -15.98
N ASN A 34 -24.03 -28.05 -15.60
CA ASN A 34 -23.63 -28.29 -14.21
C ASN A 34 -22.98 -27.06 -13.53
N SER A 35 -22.93 -25.92 -14.23
CA SER A 35 -22.29 -24.69 -13.77
C SER A 35 -23.08 -23.47 -14.20
N TRP A 36 -22.89 -22.35 -13.49
CA TRP A 36 -23.43 -21.05 -13.88
C TRP A 36 -22.58 -20.35 -14.96
N LYS A 37 -21.38 -20.87 -15.26
CA LYS A 37 -20.48 -20.29 -16.26
C LYS A 37 -20.99 -20.52 -17.68
N THR A 38 -20.93 -19.48 -18.49
CA THR A 38 -21.17 -19.49 -19.94
C THR A 38 -19.97 -18.84 -20.66
N PRO A 39 -19.71 -19.14 -21.94
CA PRO A 39 -18.72 -18.43 -22.74
C PRO A 39 -19.07 -16.94 -22.88
N LEU A 40 -18.06 -16.08 -22.94
CA LEU A 40 -18.22 -14.66 -23.28
C LEU A 40 -17.92 -14.43 -24.77
N PRO A 41 -18.43 -13.34 -25.38
CA PRO A 41 -18.04 -12.96 -26.74
C PRO A 41 -16.51 -12.89 -26.89
N GLY A 42 -15.98 -13.58 -27.91
CA GLY A 42 -14.54 -13.70 -28.16
C GLY A 42 -13.86 -14.88 -27.45
N ASP A 43 -14.56 -15.62 -26.58
CA ASP A 43 -14.07 -16.89 -26.07
C ASP A 43 -13.96 -17.92 -27.20
N GLU A 44 -12.88 -18.70 -27.15
CA GLU A 44 -12.58 -19.65 -28.21
C GLU A 44 -13.26 -20.98 -27.90
N ILE A 45 -14.10 -21.39 -28.85
CA ILE A 45 -14.70 -22.72 -28.92
C ILE A 45 -13.97 -23.53 -30.00
N GLN A 46 -14.07 -24.85 -29.93
CA GLN A 46 -13.36 -25.71 -30.87
C GLN A 46 -14.01 -25.65 -32.26
N GLY A 47 -13.34 -24.98 -33.21
CA GLY A 47 -13.73 -24.87 -34.62
C GLY A 47 -14.41 -23.54 -34.98
N GLU A 48 -14.37 -23.17 -36.26
CA GLU A 48 -15.16 -22.05 -36.80
C GLU A 48 -16.60 -22.51 -37.04
N VAL A 49 -17.57 -21.77 -36.51
CA VAL A 49 -18.99 -22.08 -36.66
C VAL A 49 -19.75 -20.91 -37.29
N ILE A 50 -20.95 -21.18 -37.76
CA ILE A 50 -21.85 -20.15 -38.29
C ILE A 50 -22.31 -19.21 -37.16
N LYS A 51 -22.64 -17.96 -37.51
CA LYS A 51 -23.08 -16.89 -36.58
C LYS A 51 -24.14 -17.38 -35.57
N GLY A 52 -25.14 -18.14 -36.02
CA GLY A 52 -26.19 -18.65 -35.14
C GLY A 52 -25.72 -19.68 -34.11
N CYS A 53 -24.67 -20.44 -34.43
CA CYS A 53 -24.04 -21.35 -33.46
C CYS A 53 -23.26 -20.55 -32.41
N ASP A 54 -22.49 -19.55 -32.80
CA ASP A 54 -21.77 -18.67 -31.86
C ASP A 54 -22.75 -18.00 -30.87
N GLU A 55 -23.82 -17.39 -31.40
CA GLU A 55 -24.87 -16.78 -30.58
C GLU A 55 -25.55 -17.79 -29.66
N GLY A 56 -25.82 -18.99 -30.18
CA GLY A 56 -26.43 -20.08 -29.41
C GLY A 56 -25.54 -20.56 -28.26
N ILE A 57 -24.28 -20.86 -28.56
CA ILE A 57 -23.29 -21.39 -27.62
C ILE A 57 -22.98 -20.38 -26.51
N ALA A 58 -22.97 -19.09 -26.80
CA ALA A 58 -22.81 -18.04 -25.78
C ALA A 58 -23.90 -18.08 -24.69
N THR A 59 -25.07 -18.67 -24.97
CA THR A 59 -26.15 -18.86 -23.98
C THR A 59 -26.06 -20.18 -23.21
N MET A 60 -25.13 -21.07 -23.56
CA MET A 60 -25.02 -22.40 -22.95
C MET A 60 -24.20 -22.36 -21.67
N LYS A 61 -24.66 -23.12 -20.68
CA LYS A 61 -23.90 -23.43 -19.46
C LYS A 61 -22.91 -24.58 -19.71
N LYS A 62 -21.84 -24.64 -18.91
CA LYS A 62 -20.90 -25.79 -18.98
C LYS A 62 -21.63 -27.12 -18.83
N SER A 63 -21.30 -28.08 -19.70
CA SER A 63 -21.93 -29.41 -19.81
C SER A 63 -23.42 -29.40 -20.16
N GLU A 64 -23.95 -28.28 -20.66
CA GLU A 64 -25.31 -28.22 -21.21
C GLU A 64 -25.35 -28.89 -22.58
N ARG A 65 -26.46 -29.56 -22.88
CA ARG A 65 -26.77 -30.09 -24.21
C ARG A 65 -28.09 -29.50 -24.70
N ALA A 66 -28.10 -28.92 -25.88
CA ALA A 66 -29.25 -28.20 -26.42
C ALA A 66 -29.38 -28.38 -27.94
N ILE A 67 -30.61 -28.31 -28.42
CA ILE A 67 -30.93 -28.21 -29.84
C ILE A 67 -31.10 -26.73 -30.20
N PHE A 68 -30.41 -26.28 -31.24
CA PHE A 68 -30.55 -24.97 -31.84
C PHE A 68 -31.23 -25.08 -33.20
N THR A 69 -32.30 -24.31 -33.39
CA THR A 69 -32.91 -24.10 -34.70
C THR A 69 -32.48 -22.74 -35.22
N ILE A 70 -31.64 -22.74 -36.26
CA ILE A 70 -30.93 -21.57 -36.77
C ILE A 70 -31.53 -21.16 -38.12
N PRO A 71 -32.14 -19.97 -38.22
CA PRO A 71 -32.71 -19.48 -39.47
C PRO A 71 -31.61 -19.09 -40.47
N PRO A 72 -31.93 -19.00 -41.77
CA PRO A 72 -30.93 -18.85 -42.82
C PRO A 72 -30.04 -17.60 -42.69
N ASN A 73 -30.59 -16.49 -42.19
CA ASN A 73 -29.88 -15.22 -41.94
C ASN A 73 -28.76 -15.34 -40.89
N LEU A 74 -28.81 -16.36 -40.04
CA LEU A 74 -27.77 -16.69 -39.05
C LEU A 74 -26.93 -17.92 -39.47
N ALA A 75 -27.16 -18.45 -40.67
CA ALA A 75 -26.47 -19.60 -41.24
C ALA A 75 -25.79 -19.21 -42.57
N TYR A 76 -26.20 -19.83 -43.69
CA TYR A 76 -25.60 -19.62 -45.02
C TYR A 76 -26.44 -18.73 -45.96
N GLY A 77 -27.52 -18.13 -45.47
CA GLY A 77 -28.35 -17.16 -46.20
C GLY A 77 -28.94 -17.69 -47.50
N GLU A 78 -29.18 -16.78 -48.44
CA GLU A 78 -29.76 -17.04 -49.76
C GLU A 78 -28.83 -17.87 -50.67
N THR A 79 -27.53 -17.86 -50.41
CA THR A 79 -26.56 -18.60 -51.23
C THR A 79 -26.48 -20.07 -50.83
N GLY A 80 -26.69 -20.39 -49.55
CA GLY A 80 -26.44 -21.73 -49.01
C GLY A 80 -24.95 -22.09 -49.00
N SER A 81 -24.65 -23.37 -48.87
CA SER A 81 -23.30 -23.95 -49.02
C SER A 81 -23.39 -25.19 -49.92
N PRO A 82 -23.47 -25.00 -51.26
CA PRO A 82 -23.63 -26.09 -52.19
C PRO A 82 -22.44 -27.08 -52.18
N PRO A 83 -22.66 -28.38 -52.47
CA PRO A 83 -23.96 -29.00 -52.79
C PRO A 83 -24.78 -29.39 -51.56
N LEU A 84 -24.21 -29.26 -50.35
CA LEU A 84 -24.73 -29.88 -49.14
C LEU A 84 -25.90 -29.08 -48.51
N ILE A 85 -25.81 -27.76 -48.52
CA ILE A 85 -26.79 -26.88 -47.88
C ILE A 85 -27.43 -25.99 -48.96
N PRO A 86 -28.72 -26.18 -49.27
CA PRO A 86 -29.43 -25.34 -50.22
C PRO A 86 -29.57 -23.88 -49.75
N PRO A 87 -29.79 -22.94 -50.69
CA PRO A 87 -30.32 -21.60 -50.41
C PRO A 87 -31.43 -21.57 -49.35
N ASN A 88 -31.39 -20.57 -48.47
CA ASN A 88 -32.46 -20.29 -47.48
C ASN A 88 -32.81 -21.46 -46.55
N SER A 89 -31.85 -22.35 -46.26
CA SER A 89 -32.07 -23.49 -45.37
C SER A 89 -32.05 -23.08 -43.89
N THR A 90 -33.07 -23.50 -43.14
CA THR A 90 -33.03 -23.49 -41.67
C THR A 90 -32.27 -24.72 -41.19
N LEU A 91 -31.27 -24.52 -40.34
CA LEU A 91 -30.43 -25.61 -39.82
C LEU A 91 -30.84 -25.97 -38.40
N VAL A 92 -30.71 -27.25 -38.06
CA VAL A 92 -30.94 -27.74 -36.70
C VAL A 92 -29.67 -28.43 -36.22
N PHE A 93 -29.09 -27.92 -35.14
CA PHE A 93 -27.90 -28.48 -34.52
C PHE A 93 -28.20 -28.98 -33.12
N GLU A 94 -27.68 -30.14 -32.77
CA GLU A 94 -27.61 -30.61 -31.40
C GLU A 94 -26.18 -30.41 -30.90
N ILE A 95 -26.01 -29.57 -29.87
CA ILE A 95 -24.70 -29.14 -29.37
C ILE A 95 -24.58 -29.50 -27.89
N GLU A 96 -23.43 -30.05 -27.50
CA GLU A 96 -23.02 -30.25 -26.12
C GLU A 96 -21.81 -29.37 -25.81
N LEU A 97 -21.92 -28.48 -24.82
CA LEU A 97 -20.83 -27.58 -24.42
C LEU A 97 -19.90 -28.27 -23.42
N ILE A 98 -18.83 -28.87 -23.91
CA ILE A 98 -17.84 -29.58 -23.09
C ILE A 98 -16.93 -28.59 -22.34
N SER A 99 -16.26 -27.71 -23.08
CA SER A 99 -15.32 -26.70 -22.56
C SER A 99 -15.10 -25.58 -23.57
N TRP A 100 -14.53 -24.46 -23.12
CA TRP A 100 -14.08 -23.34 -23.94
C TRP A 100 -12.84 -22.73 -23.30
N ASN A 101 -12.05 -21.99 -24.10
CA ASN A 101 -10.93 -21.22 -23.59
C ASN A 101 -11.35 -19.75 -23.44
N SER A 102 -11.14 -19.20 -22.25
CA SER A 102 -11.45 -17.79 -22.01
C SER A 102 -10.39 -16.91 -22.65
N VAL A 103 -10.79 -16.02 -23.57
CA VAL A 103 -9.88 -15.06 -24.22
C VAL A 103 -10.25 -13.65 -23.80
N ARG A 104 -9.27 -12.89 -23.32
CA ARG A 104 -9.48 -11.53 -22.79
C ARG A 104 -8.53 -10.57 -23.46
N ASP A 105 -9.08 -9.49 -24.01
CA ASP A 105 -8.27 -8.32 -24.38
C ASP A 105 -7.92 -7.55 -23.11
N ILE A 106 -6.66 -7.66 -22.67
CA ILE A 106 -6.20 -7.03 -21.42
C ILE A 106 -5.72 -5.59 -21.63
N THR A 107 -5.68 -5.10 -22.87
CA THR A 107 -5.30 -3.72 -23.19
C THR A 107 -6.47 -2.89 -23.71
N GLY A 108 -7.54 -3.53 -24.19
CA GLY A 108 -8.75 -2.89 -24.71
C GLY A 108 -8.62 -2.38 -26.15
N ASP A 109 -7.43 -2.51 -26.75
CA ASP A 109 -7.10 -2.14 -28.14
C ASP A 109 -6.73 -3.36 -29.01
N GLY A 110 -6.97 -4.57 -28.48
CA GLY A 110 -6.56 -5.84 -29.06
C GLY A 110 -5.04 -6.01 -29.14
N GLY A 111 -4.29 -5.23 -28.38
CA GLY A 111 -2.83 -5.26 -28.31
C GLY A 111 -2.28 -6.52 -27.66
N ILE A 112 -2.93 -6.99 -26.60
CA ILE A 112 -2.61 -8.24 -25.93
C ILE A 112 -3.89 -9.03 -25.69
N LEU A 113 -4.04 -10.15 -26.40
CA LEU A 113 -5.09 -11.11 -26.16
C LEU A 113 -4.56 -12.22 -25.26
N LYS A 114 -5.18 -12.41 -24.10
CA LYS A 114 -4.83 -13.42 -23.10
C LYS A 114 -5.82 -14.58 -23.17
N LYS A 115 -5.38 -15.72 -23.69
CA LYS A 115 -6.11 -16.99 -23.65
C LYS A 115 -5.73 -17.77 -22.39
N ILE A 116 -6.70 -18.03 -21.52
CA ILE A 116 -6.49 -18.79 -20.29
C ILE A 116 -6.49 -20.29 -20.64
N ILE A 117 -5.34 -20.93 -20.48
CA ILE A 117 -5.14 -22.37 -20.71
C ILE A 117 -5.43 -23.15 -19.42
N LYS A 118 -4.97 -22.61 -18.28
CA LYS A 118 -5.24 -23.14 -16.94
C LYS A 118 -5.53 -21.99 -15.99
N GLU A 119 -6.66 -22.08 -15.29
CA GLU A 119 -7.04 -21.14 -14.24
C GLU A 119 -6.07 -21.23 -13.05
N GLY A 120 -5.70 -20.07 -12.50
CA GLY A 120 -4.90 -20.02 -11.27
C GLY A 120 -5.75 -20.15 -9.99
N GLU A 121 -5.05 -20.33 -8.88
CA GLU A 121 -5.62 -20.50 -7.55
C GLU A 121 -5.73 -19.16 -6.79
N GLY A 122 -6.70 -19.08 -5.89
CA GLY A 122 -6.95 -17.88 -5.09
C GLY A 122 -7.58 -16.73 -5.90
N TRP A 123 -7.56 -15.53 -5.32
CA TRP A 123 -8.14 -14.32 -5.92
C TRP A 123 -7.12 -13.18 -6.10
N ALA A 124 -5.98 -13.24 -5.39
CA ALA A 124 -4.96 -12.21 -5.43
C ALA A 124 -4.17 -12.26 -6.73
N THR A 125 -3.72 -11.08 -7.18
CA THR A 125 -2.83 -10.90 -8.33
C THR A 125 -1.64 -10.00 -7.95
N PRO A 126 -0.50 -10.09 -8.65
CA PRO A 126 0.66 -9.23 -8.42
C PRO A 126 0.37 -7.73 -8.60
N ARG A 127 1.01 -6.90 -7.75
CA ARG A 127 1.00 -5.42 -7.80
C ARG A 127 2.24 -4.87 -8.50
N ASP A 128 2.23 -3.59 -8.87
CA ASP A 128 3.30 -2.97 -9.67
C ASP A 128 4.70 -3.03 -9.05
N VAL A 129 4.78 -3.14 -7.73
CA VAL A 129 6.05 -3.23 -6.99
C VAL A 129 6.48 -4.66 -6.71
N ASP A 130 5.61 -5.65 -6.94
CA ASP A 130 5.90 -7.05 -6.60
C ASP A 130 6.97 -7.64 -7.52
N GLU A 131 7.73 -8.59 -6.98
CA GLU A 131 8.67 -9.40 -7.73
C GLU A 131 7.99 -10.71 -8.10
N VAL A 132 7.84 -10.97 -9.40
CA VAL A 132 7.12 -12.14 -9.91
C VAL A 132 8.11 -13.22 -10.33
N LEU A 133 7.76 -14.48 -10.08
CA LEU A 133 8.45 -15.65 -10.62
C LEU A 133 7.57 -16.27 -11.70
N VAL A 134 8.07 -16.28 -12.94
CA VAL A 134 7.32 -16.82 -14.09
C VAL A 134 8.12 -17.83 -14.87
N LYS A 135 7.42 -18.75 -15.55
CA LYS A 135 7.96 -19.53 -16.66
C LYS A 135 7.35 -19.06 -17.96
N TYR A 136 8.16 -18.95 -19.02
CA TYR A 136 7.67 -18.54 -20.31
C TYR A 136 8.37 -19.23 -21.49
N VAL A 137 7.64 -19.32 -22.60
CA VAL A 137 8.17 -19.63 -23.94
C VAL A 137 7.57 -18.63 -24.91
N ALA A 138 8.41 -17.83 -25.54
CA ALA A 138 8.02 -16.87 -26.57
C ALA A 138 8.38 -17.42 -27.95
N SER A 139 7.40 -17.44 -28.86
CA SER A 139 7.51 -17.98 -30.21
C SER A 139 6.93 -17.02 -31.24
N SER A 140 7.38 -17.09 -32.49
CA SER A 140 6.72 -16.41 -33.61
C SER A 140 5.33 -17.01 -33.89
N ALA A 141 4.53 -16.32 -34.69
CA ALA A 141 3.22 -16.84 -35.15
C ALA A 141 3.33 -18.23 -35.82
N ASP A 142 4.45 -18.51 -36.51
CA ASP A 142 4.71 -19.80 -37.15
C ASP A 142 5.23 -20.88 -36.17
N GLY A 143 5.29 -20.59 -34.87
CA GLY A 143 5.69 -21.52 -33.83
C GLY A 143 7.20 -21.62 -33.57
N LYS A 144 8.05 -20.84 -34.25
CA LYS A 144 9.49 -20.83 -33.99
C LYS A 144 9.77 -20.17 -32.63
N THR A 145 10.37 -20.92 -31.70
CA THR A 145 10.78 -20.38 -30.40
C THR A 145 11.88 -19.32 -30.56
N LEU A 146 11.67 -18.16 -29.93
CA LEU A 146 12.57 -17.01 -29.94
C LEU A 146 13.31 -16.88 -28.61
N SER A 147 12.62 -17.10 -27.49
CA SER A 147 13.21 -17.11 -26.16
C SER A 147 12.39 -17.96 -25.19
N LYS A 148 13.01 -18.46 -24.12
CA LYS A 148 12.34 -19.23 -23.07
C LYS A 148 13.08 -19.10 -21.75
N SER A 149 12.35 -19.19 -20.65
CA SER A 149 12.94 -19.44 -19.33
C SER A 149 13.21 -20.94 -19.15
N VAL A 150 14.32 -21.31 -18.51
CA VAL A 150 14.62 -22.73 -18.20
C VAL A 150 13.86 -23.16 -16.94
N ASP A 151 14.22 -22.59 -15.79
CA ASP A 151 13.64 -22.97 -14.47
C ASP A 151 12.69 -21.90 -13.90
N GLY A 152 12.46 -20.84 -14.67
CA GLY A 152 11.72 -19.65 -14.26
C GLY A 152 12.65 -18.43 -14.20
N VAL A 153 12.06 -17.25 -14.28
CA VAL A 153 12.76 -15.97 -14.16
C VAL A 153 12.05 -15.11 -13.12
N GLU A 154 12.82 -14.55 -12.19
CA GLU A 154 12.34 -13.52 -11.27
C GLU A 154 12.58 -12.14 -11.89
N PHE A 155 11.58 -11.27 -11.84
CA PHE A 155 11.78 -9.86 -12.19
C PHE A 155 10.83 -8.94 -11.43
N SER A 156 11.29 -7.71 -11.21
CA SER A 156 10.48 -6.63 -10.65
C SER A 156 9.55 -6.07 -11.71
N LEU A 157 8.28 -5.86 -11.35
CA LEU A 157 7.34 -5.18 -12.23
C LEU A 157 7.66 -3.68 -12.40
N LEU A 158 8.59 -3.10 -11.64
CA LEU A 158 9.06 -1.73 -11.82
C LEU A 158 10.06 -1.58 -12.98
N GLU A 159 10.83 -2.63 -13.29
CA GLU A 159 11.85 -2.56 -14.33
C GLU A 159 11.23 -2.45 -15.73
N GLY A 160 11.66 -1.40 -16.45
CA GLY A 160 11.16 -1.08 -17.78
C GLY A 160 11.92 -1.85 -18.87
N TYR A 161 11.22 -2.08 -19.97
CA TYR A 161 11.71 -2.45 -21.31
C TYR A 161 11.57 -3.92 -21.75
N LEU A 162 12.07 -4.94 -21.04
CA LEU A 162 12.15 -6.29 -21.64
C LEU A 162 10.81 -7.06 -21.73
N TYR A 163 9.82 -6.75 -20.88
CA TYR A 163 8.66 -7.62 -20.64
C TYR A 163 7.30 -6.91 -20.65
N ARG A 164 7.12 -5.83 -21.42
CA ARG A 164 5.89 -4.99 -21.37
C ARG A 164 4.59 -5.79 -21.44
N ALA A 165 4.51 -6.77 -22.33
CA ALA A 165 3.36 -7.65 -22.45
C ALA A 165 3.19 -8.58 -21.24
N MET A 166 4.27 -9.21 -20.77
CA MET A 166 4.21 -10.07 -19.58
C MET A 166 3.85 -9.26 -18.33
N LYS A 167 4.44 -8.08 -18.11
CA LYS A 167 4.11 -7.15 -17.01
C LYS A 167 2.62 -6.85 -16.96
N LYS A 168 2.01 -6.48 -18.10
CA LYS A 168 0.56 -6.26 -18.17
C LYS A 168 -0.24 -7.53 -17.88
N SER A 169 0.23 -8.66 -18.40
CA SER A 169 -0.46 -9.94 -18.29
C SER A 169 -0.45 -10.49 -16.87
N VAL A 170 0.71 -10.54 -16.20
CA VAL A 170 0.85 -11.12 -14.85
C VAL A 170 0.01 -10.39 -13.81
N LYS A 171 -0.22 -9.08 -13.95
CA LYS A 171 -1.13 -8.32 -13.07
C LYS A 171 -2.59 -8.78 -13.14
N THR A 172 -2.96 -9.49 -14.20
CA THR A 172 -4.28 -10.10 -14.39
C THR A 172 -4.30 -11.59 -14.09
N MET A 173 -3.15 -12.17 -13.73
CA MET A 173 -2.98 -13.61 -13.51
C MET A 173 -3.01 -13.95 -12.01
N ARG A 174 -3.57 -15.11 -11.71
CA ARG A 174 -3.54 -15.73 -10.38
C ARG A 174 -2.39 -16.71 -10.24
N LYS A 175 -2.07 -17.09 -9.00
CA LYS A 175 -0.99 -18.05 -8.72
C LYS A 175 -1.25 -19.38 -9.45
N GLY A 176 -0.28 -19.87 -10.21
CA GLY A 176 -0.37 -21.10 -11.00
C GLY A 176 -1.20 -20.99 -12.29
N GLU A 177 -1.65 -19.79 -12.68
CA GLU A 177 -2.36 -19.56 -13.94
C GLU A 177 -1.40 -19.75 -15.12
N ILE A 178 -1.86 -20.46 -16.16
CA ILE A 178 -1.14 -20.67 -17.42
C ILE A 178 -1.95 -20.04 -18.54
N VAL A 179 -1.30 -19.18 -19.31
CA VAL A 179 -1.93 -18.43 -20.40
C VAL A 179 -1.11 -18.53 -21.67
N GLU A 180 -1.78 -18.37 -22.80
CA GLU A 180 -1.19 -18.07 -24.09
C GLU A 180 -1.53 -16.62 -24.44
N LEU A 181 -0.52 -15.82 -24.74
CA LEU A 181 -0.67 -14.42 -25.11
C LEU A 181 -0.43 -14.27 -26.61
N THR A 182 -1.36 -13.63 -27.31
CA THR A 182 -1.11 -13.07 -28.64
C THR A 182 -0.81 -11.59 -28.49
N VAL A 183 0.40 -11.18 -28.86
CA VAL A 183 0.94 -9.83 -28.60
C VAL A 183 1.23 -9.13 -29.92
N LYS A 184 0.64 -7.94 -30.11
CA LYS A 184 0.93 -7.07 -31.26
C LYS A 184 2.26 -6.34 -31.12
N PRO A 185 2.88 -5.90 -32.24
CA PRO A 185 4.16 -5.17 -32.26
C PRO A 185 4.32 -4.04 -31.26
N ALA A 186 3.27 -3.24 -31.02
CA ALA A 186 3.31 -2.12 -30.07
C ALA A 186 3.60 -2.53 -28.60
N TYR A 187 3.49 -3.82 -28.28
CA TYR A 187 3.56 -4.36 -26.92
C TYR A 187 4.77 -5.28 -26.68
N TYR A 188 5.65 -5.47 -27.66
CA TYR A 188 6.95 -6.12 -27.49
C TYR A 188 8.07 -5.29 -28.18
N PHE A 189 9.34 -5.58 -27.88
CA PHE A 189 10.49 -4.74 -28.28
C PHE A 189 10.87 -4.89 -29.77
N ASP A 190 11.42 -3.83 -30.38
CA ASP A 190 12.03 -3.88 -31.71
C ASP A 190 13.38 -4.61 -31.68
N GLY A 191 13.42 -5.90 -32.00
CA GLY A 191 14.66 -6.67 -31.99
C GLY A 191 14.53 -8.17 -31.76
N VAL A 192 13.31 -8.70 -31.58
CA VAL A 192 13.05 -10.15 -31.38
C VAL A 192 13.31 -11.00 -32.64
N GLY A 193 13.93 -10.44 -33.68
CA GLY A 193 14.18 -11.14 -34.95
C GLY A 193 12.91 -11.54 -35.71
N LEU A 194 11.78 -10.90 -35.41
CA LEU A 194 10.50 -11.08 -36.09
C LEU A 194 10.43 -10.20 -37.34
N GLN A 195 9.65 -10.64 -38.33
CA GLN A 195 9.31 -9.77 -39.46
C GLN A 195 8.48 -8.57 -38.97
N PRO A 196 8.60 -7.39 -39.61
CA PRO A 196 7.76 -6.23 -39.28
C PRO A 196 6.28 -6.62 -39.23
N ASN A 197 5.56 -6.12 -38.23
CA ASN A 197 4.14 -6.36 -38.01
C ASN A 197 3.68 -7.80 -37.67
N SER A 198 4.60 -8.73 -37.37
CA SER A 198 4.23 -10.10 -37.00
C SER A 198 3.86 -10.23 -35.53
N ASN A 199 2.73 -10.86 -35.20
CA ASN A 199 2.39 -11.10 -33.79
C ASN A 199 3.39 -12.06 -33.11
N LEU A 200 3.58 -11.84 -31.81
CA LEU A 200 4.35 -12.71 -30.93
C LEU A 200 3.38 -13.58 -30.10
N THR A 201 3.67 -14.87 -29.97
CA THR A 201 2.94 -15.78 -29.09
C THR A 201 3.78 -16.06 -27.85
N ILE A 202 3.20 -15.92 -26.65
CA ILE A 202 3.91 -16.21 -25.39
C ILE A 202 3.07 -17.17 -24.56
N HIS A 203 3.57 -18.38 -24.32
CA HIS A 203 3.08 -19.22 -23.24
C HIS A 203 3.70 -18.74 -21.93
N LEU A 204 2.87 -18.40 -20.95
CA LEU A 204 3.29 -17.79 -19.69
C LEU A 204 2.60 -18.48 -18.52
N GLU A 205 3.39 -18.87 -17.53
CA GLU A 205 2.95 -19.44 -16.26
C GLU A 205 3.40 -18.53 -15.12
N LEU A 206 2.45 -18.07 -14.28
CA LEU A 206 2.76 -17.32 -13.06
C LEU A 206 2.94 -18.30 -11.90
N LEU A 207 4.18 -18.59 -11.50
CA LEU A 207 4.46 -19.56 -10.45
C LEU A 207 4.16 -19.01 -9.06
N SER A 208 4.68 -17.81 -8.78
CA SER A 208 4.51 -17.12 -7.50
C SER A 208 4.90 -15.64 -7.64
N TRP A 209 4.71 -14.87 -6.57
CA TRP A 209 5.28 -13.54 -6.44
C TRP A 209 5.59 -13.25 -4.97
N LYS A 210 6.56 -12.36 -4.74
CA LYS A 210 6.89 -11.83 -3.43
C LYS A 210 6.27 -10.44 -3.32
N SER A 211 5.43 -10.24 -2.31
CA SER A 211 4.75 -8.97 -2.11
C SER A 211 5.74 -7.89 -1.67
N VAL A 212 5.77 -6.77 -2.38
CA VAL A 212 6.56 -5.60 -2.02
C VAL A 212 5.62 -4.46 -1.63
N VAL A 213 6.01 -3.68 -0.65
CA VAL A 213 5.26 -2.52 -0.17
C VAL A 213 6.17 -1.31 -0.22
N ASP A 214 5.73 -0.26 -0.93
CA ASP A 214 6.35 1.05 -0.84
C ASP A 214 5.90 1.75 0.45
N ILE A 215 6.84 1.89 1.39
CA ILE A 215 6.59 2.42 2.72
C ILE A 215 6.48 3.95 2.70
N THR A 216 7.19 4.61 1.80
CA THR A 216 7.25 6.08 1.72
C THR A 216 6.34 6.66 0.64
N GLY A 217 5.90 5.84 -0.32
CA GLY A 217 5.07 6.26 -1.45
C GLY A 217 5.85 6.89 -2.60
N ASP A 218 7.18 7.00 -2.47
CA ASP A 218 8.11 7.54 -3.46
C ASP A 218 9.15 6.50 -3.91
N ASN A 219 8.92 5.21 -3.63
CA ASN A 219 9.80 4.07 -3.89
C ASN A 219 11.21 4.16 -3.26
N LYS A 220 11.43 5.02 -2.25
CA LYS A 220 12.73 5.08 -1.57
C LYS A 220 12.90 3.98 -0.54
N VAL A 221 11.81 3.56 0.11
CA VAL A 221 11.83 2.51 1.14
C VAL A 221 10.87 1.41 0.72
N LEU A 222 11.43 0.28 0.29
CA LEU A 222 10.67 -0.86 -0.20
C LEU A 222 10.78 -2.01 0.79
N LYS A 223 9.64 -2.54 1.27
CA LYS A 223 9.59 -3.73 2.11
C LYS A 223 9.10 -4.92 1.30
N LYS A 224 9.96 -5.90 1.08
CA LYS A 224 9.66 -7.18 0.43
C LYS A 224 9.36 -8.24 1.49
N LEU A 225 8.14 -8.75 1.49
CA LEU A 225 7.70 -9.79 2.41
C LEU A 225 8.38 -11.13 2.08
N ILE A 226 9.06 -11.74 3.06
CA ILE A 226 9.65 -13.08 2.95
C ILE A 226 8.75 -14.11 3.64
N LYS A 227 8.24 -13.78 4.82
CA LYS A 227 7.31 -14.63 5.58
C LYS A 227 6.24 -13.78 6.25
N ALA A 228 4.98 -14.15 6.04
CA ALA A 228 3.87 -13.47 6.68
C ALA A 228 3.89 -13.66 8.20
N GLY A 229 3.70 -12.56 8.93
CA GLY A 229 3.45 -12.60 10.37
C GLY A 229 2.00 -12.94 10.71
N GLU A 230 1.74 -13.14 11.99
CA GLU A 230 0.43 -13.45 12.56
C GLU A 230 -0.31 -12.20 13.06
N GLY A 231 -1.63 -12.32 13.17
CA GLY A 231 -2.50 -11.23 13.65
C GLY A 231 -2.74 -10.12 12.62
N TYR A 232 -3.37 -9.04 13.10
CA TYR A 232 -3.72 -7.87 12.29
C TYR A 232 -3.09 -6.57 12.81
N ASP A 233 -2.52 -6.61 14.01
CA ASP A 233 -1.88 -5.46 14.61
C ASP A 233 -0.45 -5.30 14.10
N HIS A 234 -0.01 -4.05 14.07
CA HIS A 234 1.35 -3.62 13.77
C HIS A 234 1.80 -2.67 14.90
N PRO A 235 3.11 -2.52 15.13
CA PRO A 235 3.64 -1.51 16.03
C PRO A 235 3.15 -0.10 15.64
N ASN A 236 2.90 0.73 16.64
CA ASN A 236 2.63 2.17 16.46
C ASN A 236 3.74 3.01 17.10
N GLU A 237 3.71 4.33 16.89
CA GLU A 237 4.64 5.25 17.54
C GLU A 237 4.64 5.05 19.07
N GLY A 238 5.82 4.85 19.66
CA GLY A 238 5.97 4.56 21.09
C GLY A 238 5.83 3.08 21.48
N SER A 239 5.48 2.19 20.56
CA SER A 239 5.50 0.74 20.82
C SER A 239 6.89 0.27 21.20
N LEU A 240 6.98 -0.68 22.14
CA LEU A 240 8.21 -1.45 22.38
C LEU A 240 8.24 -2.61 21.38
N ALA A 241 9.13 -2.54 20.39
CA ALA A 241 9.33 -3.55 19.37
C ALA A 241 10.55 -4.42 19.69
N ARG A 242 10.45 -5.71 19.38
CA ARG A 242 11.52 -6.71 19.52
C ARG A 242 11.86 -7.25 18.14
N VAL A 243 13.05 -6.95 17.65
CA VAL A 243 13.46 -7.25 16.27
C VAL A 243 14.78 -7.99 16.22
N ILE A 244 14.99 -8.73 15.13
CA ILE A 244 16.31 -9.21 14.71
C ILE A 244 16.54 -8.64 13.32
N TYR A 245 17.68 -8.01 13.08
CA TYR A 245 18.01 -7.55 11.74
C TYR A 245 19.48 -7.72 11.38
N ILE A 246 19.73 -7.90 10.10
CA ILE A 246 21.06 -7.87 9.48
C ILE A 246 21.06 -6.80 8.40
N GLU A 247 21.91 -5.81 8.56
CA GLU A 247 22.17 -4.76 7.59
C GLU A 247 23.25 -5.23 6.61
N LYS A 248 22.99 -5.13 5.31
CA LYS A 248 23.93 -5.53 4.25
C LYS A 248 23.99 -4.49 3.14
N LEU A 249 25.13 -4.41 2.47
CA LEU A 249 25.26 -3.77 1.16
C LEU A 249 24.65 -4.65 0.07
N GLU A 250 24.39 -4.06 -1.10
CA GLU A 250 23.86 -4.78 -2.28
C GLU A 250 24.72 -5.97 -2.72
N ASP A 251 26.03 -5.92 -2.47
CA ASP A 251 26.96 -7.03 -2.77
C ASP A 251 26.91 -8.18 -1.74
N GLY A 252 26.09 -8.05 -0.70
CA GLY A 252 25.91 -9.01 0.38
C GLY A 252 26.83 -8.81 1.58
N THR A 253 27.72 -7.82 1.55
CA THR A 253 28.60 -7.50 2.69
C THR A 253 27.76 -7.07 3.90
N VAL A 254 27.90 -7.77 5.02
CA VAL A 254 27.20 -7.44 6.28
C VAL A 254 27.86 -6.24 6.95
N LEU A 255 27.08 -5.19 7.23
CA LEU A 255 27.51 -3.99 7.95
C LEU A 255 27.24 -4.11 9.46
N GLU A 256 26.05 -4.58 9.82
CA GLU A 256 25.62 -4.73 11.21
C GLU A 256 24.69 -5.94 11.35
N SER A 257 24.69 -6.55 12.53
CA SER A 257 23.65 -7.49 12.96
C SER A 257 23.21 -7.13 14.38
N LYS A 258 21.90 -7.11 14.61
CA LYS A 258 21.30 -6.80 15.91
C LYS A 258 20.26 -7.83 16.30
N GLY A 259 20.32 -8.24 17.57
CA GLY A 259 19.40 -9.22 18.15
C GLY A 259 19.71 -10.66 17.72
N SER A 260 19.09 -11.60 18.43
CA SER A 260 19.05 -13.02 18.10
C SER A 260 17.69 -13.60 18.45
N ASP A 261 17.43 -14.86 18.09
CA ASP A 261 16.20 -15.55 18.51
C ASP A 261 16.09 -15.71 20.04
N GLU A 262 17.23 -15.75 20.74
CA GLU A 262 17.28 -15.86 22.21
C GLU A 262 17.17 -14.48 22.89
N GLU A 263 17.83 -13.47 22.32
CA GLU A 263 17.86 -12.11 22.84
C GLU A 263 17.58 -11.11 21.70
N PRO A 264 16.31 -10.85 21.38
CA PRO A 264 15.93 -9.88 20.36
C PRO A 264 16.38 -8.47 20.75
N PHE A 265 16.68 -7.64 19.74
CA PHE A 265 16.95 -6.23 19.97
C PHE A 265 15.66 -5.49 20.31
N GLU A 266 15.58 -4.96 21.52
CA GLU A 266 14.42 -4.19 21.99
C GLU A 266 14.62 -2.68 21.80
N TYR A 267 13.64 -2.01 21.22
CA TYR A 267 13.67 -0.56 21.02
C TYR A 267 12.27 0.05 20.99
N VAL A 268 12.18 1.38 21.15
CA VAL A 268 10.91 2.11 21.09
C VAL A 268 10.74 2.76 19.73
N CYS A 269 9.64 2.45 19.05
CA CYS A 269 9.35 2.94 17.70
C CYS A 269 9.29 4.47 17.63
N LEU A 270 10.02 5.05 16.67
CA LEU A 270 10.21 6.47 16.35
C LEU A 270 10.87 7.31 17.45
N GLU A 271 11.69 6.70 18.30
CA GLU A 271 12.43 7.41 19.35
C GLU A 271 13.91 7.66 19.01
N GLY A 272 14.29 7.45 17.74
CA GLY A 272 15.63 7.77 17.21
C GLY A 272 16.71 6.75 17.56
N GLN A 273 16.31 5.52 17.94
CA GLN A 273 17.21 4.40 18.20
C GLN A 273 17.64 3.68 16.92
N LEU A 274 16.86 3.79 15.85
CA LEU A 274 17.12 3.21 14.52
C LEU A 274 17.04 4.28 13.44
N ASN A 275 17.54 3.94 12.25
CA ASN A 275 17.25 4.68 11.02
C ASN A 275 15.72 4.83 10.86
N GLU A 276 15.25 6.04 10.60
CA GLU A 276 13.82 6.35 10.54
C GLU A 276 13.09 5.55 9.45
N SER A 277 13.74 5.29 8.31
CA SER A 277 13.18 4.48 7.23
C SER A 277 13.00 3.02 7.62
N LEU A 278 14.00 2.44 8.32
CA LEU A 278 13.90 1.08 8.85
C LEU A 278 12.78 0.99 9.91
N ASP A 279 12.73 1.97 10.81
CA ASP A 279 11.72 2.02 11.87
C ASP A 279 10.29 2.10 11.32
N ARG A 280 10.08 2.98 10.32
CA ARG A 280 8.81 3.07 9.58
C ARG A 280 8.45 1.75 8.89
N ALA A 281 9.44 1.04 8.33
CA ALA A 281 9.19 -0.27 7.73
C ALA A 281 8.75 -1.30 8.79
N ILE A 282 9.42 -1.35 9.95
CA ILE A 282 9.07 -2.23 11.08
C ILE A 282 7.64 -1.97 11.57
N MET A 283 7.21 -0.72 11.62
CA MET A 283 5.84 -0.35 12.01
C MET A 283 4.76 -0.83 11.05
N THR A 284 5.12 -1.31 9.85
CA THR A 284 4.17 -1.97 8.93
C THR A 284 4.18 -3.50 9.05
N MET A 285 5.06 -4.06 9.86
CA MET A 285 5.23 -5.50 10.02
C MET A 285 4.27 -6.06 11.07
N ARG A 286 3.96 -7.35 10.93
CA ARG A 286 3.21 -8.14 11.91
C ARG A 286 4.14 -8.98 12.78
N LYS A 287 3.63 -9.45 13.91
CA LYS A 287 4.36 -10.35 14.80
C LYS A 287 4.81 -11.59 14.03
N GLY A 288 6.09 -11.95 14.12
CA GLY A 288 6.71 -13.06 13.40
C GLY A 288 6.96 -12.82 11.92
N GLU A 289 6.68 -11.63 11.38
CA GLU A 289 6.93 -11.29 9.97
C GLU A 289 8.43 -11.22 9.70
N GLU A 290 8.86 -11.80 8.58
CA GLU A 290 10.23 -11.67 8.07
C GLU A 290 10.18 -10.95 6.71
N ALA A 291 11.05 -9.97 6.52
CA ALA A 291 11.06 -9.12 5.34
C ALA A 291 12.49 -8.70 4.96
N ILE A 292 12.65 -8.27 3.71
CA ILE A 292 13.82 -7.51 3.24
C ILE A 292 13.37 -6.06 3.07
N VAL A 293 14.04 -5.11 3.72
CA VAL A 293 13.81 -3.68 3.56
C VAL A 293 14.95 -3.07 2.78
N THR A 294 14.68 -2.50 1.61
CA THR A 294 15.66 -1.80 0.78
C THR A 294 15.48 -0.29 0.94
N ILE A 295 16.56 0.40 1.31
CA ILE A 295 16.61 1.87 1.41
C ILE A 295 17.47 2.38 0.25
N ASN A 296 16.82 2.81 -0.83
CA ASN A 296 17.49 3.17 -2.09
C ASN A 296 18.40 4.40 -1.99
N SER A 297 18.17 5.31 -1.03
CA SER A 297 19.04 6.48 -0.85
C SER A 297 20.44 6.09 -0.37
N ASP A 298 20.56 4.96 0.31
CA ASP A 298 21.75 4.58 1.06
C ASP A 298 22.41 3.31 0.46
N SER A 299 21.80 2.68 -0.56
CA SER A 299 22.22 1.39 -1.14
C SER A 299 22.39 0.28 -0.10
N VAL A 300 21.52 0.28 0.91
CA VAL A 300 21.53 -0.69 2.01
C VAL A 300 20.25 -1.52 2.00
N LEU A 301 20.39 -2.79 2.35
CA LEU A 301 19.29 -3.72 2.57
C LEU A 301 19.31 -4.27 4.01
N TYR A 302 18.13 -4.46 4.59
CA TYR A 302 17.96 -5.08 5.90
C TYR A 302 17.18 -6.37 5.75
N GLU A 303 17.76 -7.48 6.15
CA GLU A 303 17.01 -8.71 6.44
C GLU A 303 16.48 -8.59 7.86
N ILE A 304 15.16 -8.50 8.03
CA ILE A 304 14.54 -8.19 9.33
C ILE A 304 13.43 -9.16 9.71
N LYS A 305 13.37 -9.50 10.98
CA LYS A 305 12.30 -10.26 11.64
C LYS A 305 11.71 -9.43 12.78
N LEU A 306 10.42 -9.15 12.73
CA LEU A 306 9.69 -8.61 13.88
C LEU A 306 9.29 -9.76 14.79
N VAL A 307 10.02 -9.97 15.89
CA VAL A 307 9.78 -11.10 16.80
C VAL A 307 8.48 -10.90 17.57
N ASP A 308 8.32 -9.74 18.20
CA ASP A 308 7.12 -9.38 18.97
C ASP A 308 7.05 -7.86 19.15
N PHE A 309 5.91 -7.36 19.62
CA PHE A 309 5.80 -5.95 20.01
C PHE A 309 4.71 -5.75 21.05
N ASN A 310 4.90 -4.73 21.89
CA ASN A 310 3.90 -4.26 22.82
C ASN A 310 3.35 -2.94 22.27
N LYS A 311 2.12 -2.99 21.75
CA LYS A 311 1.47 -1.84 21.12
C LYS A 311 1.15 -0.77 22.16
N GLU A 312 1.58 0.46 21.91
CA GLU A 312 1.24 1.57 22.78
C GLU A 312 -0.26 1.86 22.67
N LYS A 313 -0.94 2.07 23.80
CA LYS A 313 -2.35 2.45 23.78
C LYS A 313 -2.48 3.80 23.08
N PRO A 314 -3.35 3.94 22.06
CA PRO A 314 -3.57 5.25 21.48
C PRO A 314 -4.24 6.17 22.50
N PHE A 315 -3.92 7.47 22.43
CA PHE A 315 -4.35 8.46 23.42
C PHE A 315 -5.87 8.48 23.68
N TRP A 316 -6.70 8.22 22.66
CA TRP A 316 -8.17 8.18 22.80
C TRP A 316 -8.71 6.93 23.53
N LYS A 317 -7.90 5.88 23.69
CA LYS A 317 -8.25 4.68 24.48
C LYS A 317 -7.76 4.75 25.92
N MET A 318 -6.95 5.76 26.26
CA MET A 318 -6.46 5.98 27.61
C MET A 318 -7.50 6.69 28.46
N ASP A 319 -7.61 6.31 29.73
CA ASP A 319 -8.36 7.09 30.71
C ASP A 319 -7.61 8.37 31.11
N THR A 320 -8.27 9.26 31.86
CA THR A 320 -7.72 10.56 32.24
C THR A 320 -6.43 10.45 33.06
N LYS A 321 -6.32 9.43 33.93
CA LYS A 321 -5.14 9.20 34.75
C LYS A 321 -3.99 8.67 33.90
N GLU A 322 -4.25 7.68 33.05
CA GLU A 322 -3.27 7.13 32.10
C GLU A 322 -2.72 8.21 31.17
N LYS A 323 -3.57 9.15 30.70
CA LYS A 323 -3.13 10.30 29.89
C LYS A 323 -2.17 11.20 30.65
N LEU A 324 -2.49 11.56 31.89
CA LEU A 324 -1.63 12.42 32.72
C LEU A 324 -0.29 11.75 33.02
N GLU A 325 -0.30 10.45 33.37
CA GLU A 325 0.91 9.67 33.61
C GLU A 325 1.78 9.55 32.36
N ALA A 326 1.17 9.32 31.19
CA ALA A 326 1.86 9.27 29.91
C ALA A 326 2.52 10.61 29.56
N CYS A 327 1.81 11.74 29.73
CA CYS A 327 2.38 13.05 29.49
C CYS A 327 3.53 13.36 30.47
N GLU A 328 3.40 12.98 31.74
CA GLU A 328 4.46 13.17 32.72
C GLU A 328 5.71 12.33 32.39
N LYS A 329 5.52 11.10 31.92
CA LYS A 329 6.61 10.26 31.41
C LYS A 329 7.33 10.94 30.24
N ILE A 330 6.59 11.44 29.24
CA ILE A 330 7.16 12.13 28.07
C ILE A 330 7.95 13.39 28.49
N LYS A 331 7.40 14.21 29.40
CA LYS A 331 8.11 15.36 29.99
C LYS A 331 9.43 14.93 30.63
N ASN A 332 9.39 13.86 31.44
CA ASN A 332 10.56 13.38 32.18
C ASN A 332 11.64 12.81 31.26
N GLU A 333 11.26 12.09 30.21
CA GLU A 333 12.17 11.66 29.14
C GLU A 333 12.81 12.87 28.44
N GLY A 334 12.02 13.90 28.11
CA GLY A 334 12.53 15.17 27.60
C GLY A 334 13.53 15.82 28.55
N ASN A 335 13.29 15.77 29.86
CA ASN A 335 14.20 16.31 30.87
C ASN A 335 15.53 15.55 30.91
N VAL A 336 15.50 14.23 30.75
CA VAL A 336 16.72 13.40 30.65
C VAL A 336 17.51 13.81 29.40
N LEU A 337 16.88 13.84 28.23
CA LEU A 337 17.52 14.24 26.97
C LEU A 337 18.09 15.66 27.03
N PHE A 338 17.41 16.59 27.71
CA PHE A 338 17.90 17.95 27.90
C PHE A 338 19.18 17.98 28.75
N LYS A 339 19.25 17.18 29.83
CA LYS A 339 20.44 17.05 30.67
C LYS A 339 21.61 16.44 29.89
N ASP A 340 21.32 15.52 28.98
CA ASP A 340 22.31 14.88 28.10
C ASP A 340 22.76 15.79 26.94
N GLY A 341 22.27 17.02 26.86
CA GLY A 341 22.61 17.98 25.79
C GLY A 341 21.95 17.68 24.44
N LYS A 342 21.05 16.69 24.36
CA LYS A 342 20.32 16.31 23.14
C LYS A 342 19.09 17.20 22.95
N PHE A 343 19.32 18.51 22.76
CA PHE A 343 18.25 19.53 22.77
C PHE A 343 17.18 19.33 21.69
N GLN A 344 17.56 18.87 20.49
CA GLN A 344 16.60 18.63 19.41
C GLN A 344 15.66 17.45 19.72
N CYS A 345 16.20 16.37 20.30
CA CYS A 345 15.39 15.23 20.74
C CYS A 345 14.48 15.62 21.92
N ALA A 346 15.02 16.36 22.90
CA ALA A 346 14.25 16.88 24.02
C ALA A 346 13.11 17.79 23.55
N SER A 347 13.37 18.68 22.59
CA SER A 347 12.37 19.57 21.98
C SER A 347 11.22 18.78 21.35
N ARG A 348 11.52 17.72 20.58
CA ARG A 348 10.49 16.82 20.01
C ARG A 348 9.61 16.17 21.06
N LYS A 349 10.17 15.74 22.20
CA LYS A 349 9.39 15.18 23.32
C LYS A 349 8.40 16.19 23.90
N TYR A 350 8.87 17.40 24.21
CA TYR A 350 8.00 18.45 24.74
C TYR A 350 6.94 18.88 23.72
N GLU A 351 7.28 18.94 22.43
CA GLU A 351 6.32 19.24 21.36
C GLU A 351 5.26 18.15 21.24
N LYS A 352 5.67 16.87 21.23
CA LYS A 352 4.76 15.71 21.24
C LYS A 352 3.78 15.77 22.40
N GLU A 353 4.24 16.12 23.59
CA GLU A 353 3.37 16.29 24.75
C GLU A 353 2.43 17.50 24.63
N CYS A 354 2.96 18.66 24.22
CA CYS A 354 2.15 19.86 23.98
C CYS A 354 1.07 19.62 22.91
N ASN A 355 1.38 18.79 21.91
CA ASN A 355 0.48 18.37 20.86
C ASN A 355 -0.45 17.22 21.31
N SER A 356 -0.07 16.39 22.28
CA SER A 356 -0.95 15.41 22.93
C SER A 356 -2.07 16.12 23.70
N PHE A 357 -1.80 17.32 24.21
CA PHE A 357 -2.83 18.23 24.73
C PHE A 357 -3.49 19.11 23.66
N SER A 358 -3.01 19.09 22.41
CA SER A 358 -3.61 19.79 21.27
C SER A 358 -4.44 18.86 20.38
N SER A 359 -4.25 17.54 20.44
CA SER A 359 -5.19 16.53 19.91
C SER A 359 -6.45 16.40 20.75
N LEU A 360 -6.44 16.95 21.97
CA LEU A 360 -7.62 17.45 22.70
C LEU A 360 -8.32 18.63 21.99
N ASN A 361 -7.79 19.06 20.83
CA ASN A 361 -8.31 19.98 19.81
C ASN A 361 -9.29 21.04 20.28
N ALA A 362 -8.95 21.69 21.39
CA ALA A 362 -9.90 22.57 22.02
C ALA A 362 -9.31 23.54 23.05
N LEU A 363 -8.56 24.53 22.56
CA LEU A 363 -8.50 25.83 23.26
C LEU A 363 -9.85 26.58 23.24
N LYS A 364 -10.93 25.94 22.75
CA LYS A 364 -12.35 26.29 22.97
C LYS A 364 -13.19 25.23 23.73
N PHE A 365 -12.69 24.00 23.97
CA PHE A 365 -13.46 22.90 24.61
C PHE A 365 -12.74 22.19 25.77
N ILE A 366 -11.58 22.64 26.29
CA ILE A 366 -11.15 22.23 27.65
C ILE A 366 -12.20 22.68 28.71
N GLN A 367 -13.01 23.68 28.38
CA GLN A 367 -14.23 24.02 29.14
C GLN A 367 -15.37 22.99 29.01
N PHE A 368 -15.36 22.10 28.02
CA PHE A 368 -16.47 21.21 27.64
C PHE A 368 -16.12 19.72 27.55
N ASP A 369 -14.85 19.32 27.74
CA ASP A 369 -14.52 17.91 27.93
C ASP A 369 -14.97 17.48 29.34
N HIS A 370 -16.13 16.84 29.41
CA HIS A 370 -16.74 16.33 30.63
C HIS A 370 -15.94 15.16 31.27
N SER A 371 -14.86 14.68 30.64
CA SER A 371 -14.06 13.55 31.14
C SER A 371 -12.96 13.94 32.14
N PHE A 372 -12.63 15.23 32.27
CA PHE A 372 -11.70 15.74 33.27
C PHE A 372 -12.44 16.48 34.39
N ASN A 373 -12.13 16.16 35.63
CA ASN A 373 -12.52 17.01 36.76
C ASN A 373 -11.62 18.26 36.83
N GLU A 374 -12.00 19.26 37.63
CA GLU A 374 -11.27 20.53 37.71
C GLU A 374 -9.81 20.38 38.18
N ASP A 375 -9.53 19.45 39.10
CA ASP A 375 -8.17 19.15 39.56
C ASP A 375 -7.30 18.55 38.44
N GLU A 376 -7.88 17.65 37.64
CA GLU A 376 -7.21 17.04 36.50
C GLU A 376 -6.94 18.05 35.39
N LYS A 377 -7.88 18.97 35.12
CA LYS A 377 -7.67 20.09 34.19
C LYS A 377 -6.51 20.98 34.66
N TYR A 378 -6.47 21.30 35.96
CA TYR A 378 -5.39 22.08 36.54
C TYR A 378 -4.03 21.37 36.40
N ARG A 379 -3.97 20.06 36.70
CA ARG A 379 -2.76 19.25 36.54
C ARG A 379 -2.29 19.17 35.10
N ALA A 380 -3.21 18.90 34.15
CA ALA A 380 -2.90 18.87 32.73
C ALA A 380 -2.35 20.21 32.24
N ASN A 381 -2.98 21.32 32.65
CA ASN A 381 -2.52 22.65 32.28
C ASN A 381 -1.14 22.97 32.87
N THR A 382 -0.92 22.65 34.15
CA THR A 382 0.39 22.82 34.82
C THR A 382 1.49 22.07 34.08
N LEU A 383 1.20 20.82 33.68
CA LEU A 383 2.14 19.99 32.93
C LEU A 383 2.47 20.60 31.57
N ARG A 384 1.44 21.00 30.81
CA ARG A 384 1.58 21.68 29.51
C ARG A 384 2.44 22.95 29.61
N LEU A 385 2.19 23.79 30.61
CA LEU A 385 2.96 25.03 30.82
C LEU A 385 4.43 24.73 31.15
N SER A 386 4.69 23.70 31.97
CA SER A 386 6.05 23.22 32.23
C SER A 386 6.77 22.80 30.95
N CYS A 387 6.05 22.21 30.00
CA CYS A 387 6.63 21.69 28.76
C CYS A 387 6.87 22.78 27.72
N TYR A 388 6.00 23.79 27.65
CA TYR A 388 6.31 25.02 26.90
C TYR A 388 7.56 25.71 27.45
N LEU A 389 7.68 25.82 28.77
CA LEU A 389 8.87 26.37 29.40
C LEU A 389 10.12 25.56 29.01
N ASN A 390 10.10 24.25 29.20
CA ASN A 390 11.25 23.39 28.93
C ASN A 390 11.61 23.38 27.44
N ASN A 391 10.62 23.36 26.55
CA ASN A 391 10.87 23.47 25.11
C ASN A 391 11.47 24.83 24.75
N ALA A 392 11.00 25.93 25.35
CA ALA A 392 11.61 27.24 25.15
C ALA A 392 13.09 27.26 25.57
N ALA A 393 13.46 26.52 26.62
CA ALA A 393 14.86 26.34 26.99
C ALA A 393 15.66 25.57 25.93
N CYS A 394 15.09 24.51 25.34
CA CYS A 394 15.70 23.82 24.19
C CYS A 394 15.91 24.77 23.02
N LYS A 395 14.88 25.52 22.63
CA LYS A 395 14.91 26.46 21.50
C LYS A 395 15.97 27.55 21.69
N LEU A 396 16.11 28.08 22.90
CA LEU A 396 17.19 29.01 23.23
C LEU A 396 18.58 28.38 23.07
N LYS A 397 18.77 27.12 23.47
CA LYS A 397 20.04 26.39 23.31
C LYS A 397 20.37 26.08 21.85
N MET A 398 19.35 25.94 21.00
CA MET A 398 19.50 25.68 19.56
C MET A 398 19.58 26.96 18.71
N GLY A 399 19.46 28.15 19.31
CA GLY A 399 19.46 29.42 18.57
C GLY A 399 18.11 29.78 17.91
N GLU A 400 17.07 28.97 18.13
CA GLU A 400 15.71 29.19 17.61
C GLU A 400 14.96 30.24 18.46
N HIS A 401 15.46 31.46 18.47
CA HIS A 401 15.02 32.52 19.39
C HIS A 401 13.56 32.96 19.15
N GLN A 402 13.11 33.02 17.89
CA GLN A 402 11.73 33.36 17.58
C GLN A 402 10.74 32.35 18.17
N GLU A 403 10.99 31.05 18.00
CA GLU A 403 10.14 29.99 18.56
C GLU A 403 10.18 29.97 20.09
N ALA A 404 11.35 30.18 20.69
CA ALA A 404 11.47 30.33 22.14
C ALA A 404 10.56 31.46 22.68
N SER A 405 10.50 32.59 21.99
CA SER A 405 9.66 33.73 22.39
C SER A 405 8.16 33.43 22.30
N LYS A 406 7.73 32.69 21.26
CA LYS A 406 6.34 32.25 21.09
C LYS A 406 5.92 31.29 22.20
N LEU A 407 6.75 30.30 22.51
CA LEU A 407 6.50 29.34 23.58
C LEU A 407 6.38 30.01 24.95
N CYS A 408 7.27 30.96 25.26
CA CYS A 408 7.18 31.71 26.52
C CYS A 408 5.95 32.60 26.58
N SER A 409 5.53 33.18 25.45
CA SER A 409 4.31 34.00 25.39
C SER A 409 3.07 33.18 25.72
N LYS A 410 2.97 31.95 25.21
CA LYS A 410 1.90 31.00 25.60
C LYS A 410 1.88 30.73 27.10
N VAL A 411 3.02 30.69 27.77
CA VAL A 411 3.06 30.50 29.23
C VAL A 411 2.57 31.75 29.95
N ILE A 412 3.00 32.93 29.50
CA ILE A 412 2.67 34.23 30.12
C ILE A 412 1.19 34.59 29.94
N GLU A 413 0.52 34.11 28.89
CA GLU A 413 -0.93 34.24 28.71
C GLU A 413 -1.72 33.62 29.87
N TYR A 414 -1.23 32.51 30.44
CA TYR A 414 -1.87 31.80 31.56
C TYR A 414 -1.27 32.18 32.91
N GLU A 415 0.04 32.40 32.96
CA GLU A 415 0.79 32.76 34.15
C GLU A 415 1.57 34.06 33.91
N PRO A 416 0.89 35.24 33.96
CA PRO A 416 1.53 36.52 33.64
C PRO A 416 2.72 36.87 34.53
N CYS A 417 2.83 36.25 35.70
CA CYS A 417 3.89 36.44 36.68
C CYS A 417 4.96 35.32 36.66
N ASN A 418 4.96 34.45 35.64
CA ASN A 418 5.97 33.39 35.56
C ASN A 418 7.35 33.97 35.21
N VAL A 419 8.18 34.13 36.24
CA VAL A 419 9.53 34.73 36.15
C VAL A 419 10.44 33.95 35.19
N LYS A 420 10.32 32.62 35.11
CA LYS A 420 11.12 31.79 34.18
C LYS A 420 10.73 32.05 32.72
N ALA A 421 9.44 32.22 32.44
CA ALA A 421 8.95 32.56 31.10
C ALA A 421 9.43 33.95 30.68
N LEU A 422 9.27 34.95 31.56
CA LEU A 422 9.74 36.33 31.32
C LEU A 422 11.24 36.37 31.05
N PHE A 423 12.03 35.67 31.89
CA PHE A 423 13.47 35.54 31.71
C PHE A 423 13.86 34.99 30.33
N ARG A 424 13.28 33.84 29.96
CA ARG A 424 13.61 33.13 28.71
C ARG A 424 13.14 33.92 27.49
N ARG A 425 11.99 34.59 27.57
CA ARG A 425 11.47 35.45 26.50
C ARG A 425 12.33 36.70 26.32
N ALA A 426 12.77 37.33 27.40
CA ALA A 426 13.73 38.44 27.33
C ALA A 426 15.04 38.02 26.65
N GLN A 427 15.60 36.86 27.01
CA GLN A 427 16.78 36.32 26.35
C GLN A 427 16.58 36.10 24.85
N ALA A 428 15.41 35.58 24.45
CA ALA A 428 15.06 35.43 23.04
C ALA A 428 14.96 36.79 22.33
N TYR A 429 14.28 37.77 22.92
CA TYR A 429 14.12 39.11 22.36
C TYR A 429 15.45 39.84 22.16
N LEU A 430 16.38 39.73 23.10
CA LEU A 430 17.74 40.29 22.94
C LEU A 430 18.47 39.71 21.72
N ARG A 431 18.20 38.46 21.37
CA ARG A 431 18.86 37.78 20.25
C ARG A 431 18.23 38.09 18.90
N ILE A 432 16.98 38.55 18.88
CA ILE A 432 16.27 38.95 17.65
C ILE A 432 16.13 40.48 17.51
N ASN A 433 16.92 41.24 18.28
CA ASN A 433 16.95 42.71 18.32
C ASN A 433 15.63 43.39 18.67
N GLU A 434 14.82 42.76 19.52
CA GLU A 434 13.55 43.31 20.03
C GLU A 434 13.78 43.89 21.44
N LEU A 435 14.60 44.93 21.52
CA LEU A 435 15.18 45.41 22.77
C LEU A 435 14.12 45.98 23.74
N GLU A 436 13.12 46.70 23.23
CA GLU A 436 12.02 47.25 24.04
C GLU A 436 11.18 46.14 24.67
N LYS A 437 10.86 45.09 23.91
CA LYS A 437 10.09 43.94 24.43
C LYS A 437 10.88 43.20 25.49
N SER A 438 12.19 43.06 25.32
CA SER A 438 13.07 42.47 26.32
C SER A 438 13.11 43.30 27.61
N GLU A 439 13.20 44.63 27.50
CA GLU A 439 13.19 45.53 28.65
C GLU A 439 11.92 45.40 29.49
N ILE A 440 10.76 45.32 28.82
CA ILE A 440 9.46 45.12 29.46
C ILE A 440 9.46 43.83 30.27
N ASP A 441 9.93 42.73 29.68
CA ASP A 441 9.98 41.43 30.35
C ASP A 441 10.94 41.41 31.55
N ILE A 442 12.14 42.02 31.41
CA ILE A 442 13.13 42.13 32.50
C ILE A 442 12.58 42.96 33.65
N ARG A 443 11.98 44.13 33.36
CA ARG A 443 11.39 45.00 34.38
C ARG A 443 10.28 44.28 35.11
N LYS A 444 9.35 43.65 34.39
CA LYS A 444 8.25 42.89 34.99
C LYS A 444 8.76 41.75 35.88
N ALA A 445 9.82 41.07 35.46
CA ALA A 445 10.39 39.99 36.26
C ALA A 445 11.06 40.49 37.55
N LEU A 446 11.73 41.66 37.50
CA LEU A 446 12.30 42.33 38.68
C LEU A 446 11.25 42.98 39.58
N GLU A 447 10.10 43.40 39.05
CA GLU A 447 8.95 43.83 39.84
C GLU A 447 8.40 42.67 40.70
N ILE A 448 8.42 41.45 40.16
CA ILE A 448 7.94 40.24 40.84
C ILE A 448 8.99 39.69 41.81
N ASP A 449 10.26 39.62 41.39
CA ASP A 449 11.38 39.14 42.22
C ASP A 449 12.57 40.13 42.11
N PRO A 450 12.61 41.17 42.97
CA PRO A 450 13.62 42.23 42.91
C PRO A 450 15.05 41.74 43.12
N ASN A 451 15.23 40.59 43.78
CA ASN A 451 16.54 40.02 44.09
C ASN A 451 16.97 38.94 43.10
N ASN A 452 16.26 38.81 41.97
CA ASN A 452 16.54 37.78 40.98
C ASN A 452 17.86 38.04 40.23
N ARG A 453 18.94 37.41 40.70
CA ARG A 453 20.27 37.50 40.09
C ARG A 453 20.31 37.00 38.64
N TYR A 454 19.39 36.12 38.23
CA TYR A 454 19.33 35.64 36.86
C TYR A 454 18.96 36.74 35.86
N MET A 455 18.32 37.83 36.28
CA MET A 455 17.99 38.96 35.40
C MET A 455 19.17 39.89 35.10
N LEU A 456 20.25 39.81 35.87
CA LEU A 456 21.41 40.70 35.71
C LEU A 456 22.12 40.54 34.36
N PRO A 457 22.42 39.32 33.87
CA PRO A 457 23.09 39.17 32.57
C PRO A 457 22.26 39.67 31.37
N PRO A 458 20.96 39.35 31.22
CA PRO A 458 20.13 39.95 30.18
C PRO A 458 20.04 41.47 30.27
N MET A 459 19.94 42.02 31.48
CA MET A 459 19.88 43.48 31.69
C MET A 459 21.19 44.16 31.28
N LEU A 460 22.35 43.57 31.61
CA LEU A 460 23.64 44.11 31.20
C LEU A 460 23.80 44.06 29.68
N LEU A 461 23.41 42.93 29.06
CA LEU A 461 23.44 42.78 27.60
C LEU A 461 22.52 43.80 26.91
N LEU A 462 21.31 44.03 27.44
CA LEU A 462 20.39 45.04 26.92
C LEU A 462 21.02 46.43 26.91
N ARG A 463 21.68 46.83 28.02
CA ARG A 463 22.36 48.13 28.12
C ARG A 463 23.50 48.25 27.10
N LEU A 464 24.28 47.18 26.91
CA LEU A 464 25.36 47.16 25.92
C LEU A 464 24.82 47.29 24.49
N LEU A 465 23.75 46.56 24.15
CA LEU A 465 23.15 46.60 22.82
C LEU A 465 22.53 47.98 22.52
N LYS A 466 21.78 48.55 23.47
CA LYS A 466 21.22 49.91 23.30
C LYS A 466 22.30 50.99 23.12
N ASN A 467 23.42 50.87 23.82
CA ASN A 467 24.54 51.80 23.69
C ASN A 467 25.34 51.62 22.39
N ALA A 468 25.18 50.50 21.68
CA ALA A 468 25.82 50.25 20.39
C ALA A 468 24.95 50.68 19.19
N GLU A 469 23.68 50.97 19.42
CA GLU A 469 22.74 51.54 18.43
C GLU A 469 22.75 53.07 18.41
N VAL A 470 23.41 53.71 19.37
CA VAL A 470 23.70 55.16 19.46
C VAL A 470 25.10 55.43 18.93
#